data_AF-A0A6A6ZLF1-F1
#
_entry.id   AF-A0A6A6ZLF1-F1
#
_cell.length_a   1.000
_cell.length_b   1.000
_cell.length_c   1.000
_cell.angle_alpha   90.00
_cell.angle_beta   90.00
_cell.angle_gamma   90.00
#
_symmetry.space_group_name_H-M   'P 1'
#
loop_
_entity.id
_entity.type
_entity.pdbx_description
1 polymer ?
#
loop_
_entity_poly.entity_id
_entity_poly.type
_entity_poly.pdbx_seq_one_letter_code
_entity_poly.pdbx_strand_id
1 'polypeptide(L)'
;VWQYCDPDSTMATPLPVAEPSDDSSADAWKIWEIKSRRQESILKAIGEVNLEILRTVATTHVHLINRAEHDDPRSQLTTLRNHFKVTDQQRRLELAAKYSNIQKKPKNQSVQAWLDEYSQITSQCAQESMPEMTETRAQWRFIHAVRDSGDEAWAQAQFLAMEQGESNALLPTPTLQDLISRYRR
;
A
#
# COMPACT_ATOMS: atom_id res chain seq x y z
N VAL A 1 -2.03 17.09 -21.75
CA VAL A 1 -2.47 17.72 -20.49
C VAL A 1 -2.01 16.90 -19.29
N TRP A 2 -2.38 15.61 -19.21
CA TRP A 2 -1.98 14.73 -18.09
C TRP A 2 -0.48 14.76 -17.76
N GLN A 3 0.39 14.82 -18.78
CA GLN A 3 1.85 14.94 -18.60
C GLN A 3 2.30 16.12 -17.70
N TYR A 4 1.48 17.15 -17.50
CA TYR A 4 1.77 18.29 -16.61
C TYR A 4 1.14 18.14 -15.21
N CYS A 5 0.15 17.27 -15.06
CA CYS A 5 -0.59 17.04 -13.82
C CYS A 5 -0.13 15.78 -13.09
N ASP A 6 0.52 14.85 -13.80
CA ASP A 6 0.94 13.55 -13.27
C ASP A 6 2.02 13.71 -12.17
N PRO A 7 1.79 13.20 -10.94
CA PRO A 7 2.77 13.17 -9.86
C PRO A 7 4.11 12.53 -10.24
N ASP A 8 4.11 11.58 -11.17
CA ASP A 8 5.31 10.85 -11.60
C ASP A 8 6.03 11.55 -12.78
N SER A 9 5.46 12.65 -13.31
CA SER A 9 6.03 13.40 -14.43
C SER A 9 6.97 14.51 -14.00
N THR A 10 8.08 14.65 -14.74
CA THR A 10 9.05 15.74 -14.59
C THR A 10 8.74 16.96 -15.48
N MET A 11 7.71 16.90 -16.34
CA MET A 11 7.38 18.00 -17.24
C MET A 11 6.75 19.18 -16.49
N ALA A 12 7.38 20.35 -16.60
CA ALA A 12 6.86 21.59 -16.07
C ALA A 12 5.66 22.10 -16.90
N THR A 13 4.75 22.82 -16.25
CA THR A 13 3.68 23.55 -16.91
C THR A 13 4.25 24.46 -18.01
N PRO A 14 3.64 24.54 -19.20
CA PRO A 14 4.17 25.36 -20.29
C PRO A 14 4.28 26.83 -19.89
N LEU A 15 5.45 27.42 -20.10
CA LEU A 15 5.67 28.87 -19.92
C LEU A 15 4.97 29.68 -21.02
N PRO A 16 4.57 30.94 -20.75
CA PRO A 16 4.09 31.89 -21.76
C PRO A 16 4.99 31.94 -22.99
N VAL A 17 4.40 31.73 -24.18
CA VAL A 17 5.10 31.93 -25.45
C VAL A 17 5.37 33.43 -25.62
N ALA A 18 6.65 33.80 -25.69
CA ALA A 18 7.06 35.19 -25.86
C ALA A 18 6.48 35.79 -27.14
N GLU A 19 5.91 36.99 -27.02
CA GLU A 19 5.36 37.75 -28.13
C GLU A 19 6.48 38.15 -29.11
N PRO A 20 6.28 38.03 -30.44
CA PRO A 20 7.23 38.51 -31.43
C PRO A 20 7.37 40.03 -31.35
N SER A 21 8.53 40.56 -31.77
CA SER A 21 8.70 42.00 -31.96
C SER A 21 7.79 42.50 -33.10
N ASP A 22 7.36 43.76 -33.07
CA ASP A 22 6.56 44.39 -34.12
C ASP A 22 7.23 44.32 -35.51
N ASP A 23 8.57 44.30 -35.55
CA ASP A 23 9.36 44.14 -36.78
C ASP A 23 9.47 42.68 -37.29
N SER A 24 8.81 41.73 -36.62
CA SER A 24 8.90 40.31 -36.97
C SER A 24 8.11 39.97 -38.24
N SER A 25 8.52 38.91 -38.92
CA SER A 25 7.84 38.45 -40.14
C SER A 25 6.40 37.98 -39.87
N ALA A 26 5.55 38.07 -40.89
CA ALA A 26 4.17 37.57 -40.82
C ALA A 26 4.09 36.07 -40.44
N ASP A 27 5.12 35.28 -40.79
CA ASP A 27 5.20 33.88 -40.41
C ASP A 27 5.56 33.69 -38.92
N ALA A 28 6.37 34.58 -38.34
CA ALA A 28 6.67 34.57 -36.91
C ALA A 28 5.40 34.85 -36.08
N TRP A 29 4.58 35.80 -36.53
CA TRP A 29 3.27 36.10 -35.94
C TRP A 29 2.30 34.91 -36.02
N LYS A 30 2.20 34.24 -37.18
CA LYS A 30 1.38 33.02 -37.34
C LYS A 30 1.84 31.88 -36.43
N ILE A 31 3.15 31.65 -36.34
CA ILE A 31 3.72 30.60 -35.47
C ILE A 31 3.44 30.91 -34.00
N TRP A 32 3.58 32.17 -33.59
CA TRP A 32 3.22 32.60 -32.25
C TRP A 32 1.73 32.35 -31.97
N GLU A 33 0.84 32.78 -32.85
CA GLU A 33 -0.60 32.60 -32.66
C GLU A 33 -0.99 31.12 -32.50
N ILE A 34 -0.42 30.22 -33.32
CA ILE A 34 -0.64 28.77 -33.20
C ILE A 34 -0.14 28.24 -31.85
N LYS A 35 1.05 28.67 -31.42
CA LYS A 35 1.65 28.22 -30.16
C LYS A 35 0.89 28.76 -28.94
N SER A 36 0.49 30.03 -28.97
CA SER A 36 -0.27 30.69 -27.90
C SER A 36 -1.65 30.05 -27.73
N ARG A 37 -2.39 29.80 -28.83
CA ARG A 37 -3.67 29.07 -28.78
C ARG A 37 -3.52 27.67 -28.21
N ARG A 38 -2.44 26.95 -28.57
CA ARG A 38 -2.13 25.63 -28.00
C ARG A 38 -1.84 25.72 -26.51
N GLN A 39 -1.11 26.74 -26.07
CA GLN A 39 -0.82 26.96 -24.66
C GLN A 39 -2.09 27.27 -23.86
N GLU A 40 -2.93 28.20 -24.33
CA GLU A 40 -4.21 28.55 -23.71
C GLU A 40 -5.10 27.32 -23.53
N SER A 41 -5.18 26.47 -24.56
CA SER A 41 -5.92 25.21 -24.49
C SER A 41 -5.38 24.27 -23.40
N ILE A 42 -4.06 24.16 -23.24
CA ILE A 42 -3.43 23.35 -22.21
C ILE A 42 -3.71 23.92 -20.81
N LEU A 43 -3.55 25.24 -20.62
CA LEU A 43 -3.79 25.90 -19.33
C LEU A 43 -5.26 25.79 -18.90
N LYS A 44 -6.20 25.94 -19.84
CA LYS A 44 -7.62 25.72 -19.57
C LYS A 44 -7.88 24.29 -19.07
N ALA A 45 -7.32 23.29 -19.75
CA ALA A 45 -7.47 21.89 -19.36
C ALA A 45 -6.81 21.57 -18.01
N ILE A 46 -5.69 22.22 -17.67
CA ILE A 46 -5.08 22.12 -16.32
C ILE A 46 -6.03 22.72 -15.26
N GLY A 47 -6.66 23.86 -15.56
CA GLY A 47 -7.69 24.46 -14.70
C GLY A 47 -8.90 23.55 -14.47
N GLU A 48 -9.35 22.83 -15.51
CA GLU A 48 -10.42 21.84 -15.39
C GLU A 48 -10.02 20.67 -14.48
N VAL A 49 -8.78 20.18 -14.57
CA VAL A 49 -8.26 19.14 -13.66
C VAL A 49 -8.23 19.63 -12.22
N ASN A 50 -7.79 20.87 -11.96
CA ASN A 50 -7.82 21.47 -10.62
C ASN A 50 -9.23 21.51 -10.03
N LEU A 51 -10.22 21.90 -10.83
CA LEU A 51 -11.62 21.92 -10.37
C LEU A 51 -12.12 20.52 -10.05
N GLU A 52 -11.73 19.52 -10.84
CA GLU A 52 -12.14 18.15 -10.63
C GLU A 52 -11.51 17.53 -9.37
N ILE A 53 -10.24 17.84 -9.10
CA ILE A 53 -9.58 17.46 -7.83
C ILE A 53 -10.36 18.05 -6.65
N LEU A 54 -10.68 19.35 -6.67
CA LEU A 54 -11.43 20.00 -5.59
C LEU A 54 -12.84 19.43 -5.39
N ARG A 55 -13.50 18.98 -6.46
CA ARG A 55 -14.83 18.36 -6.40
C ARG A 55 -14.82 16.95 -5.86
N THR A 56 -13.76 16.21 -6.13
CA THR A 56 -13.67 14.77 -5.83
C THR A 56 -13.01 14.49 -4.48
N VAL A 57 -12.17 15.40 -3.98
CA VAL A 57 -11.60 15.31 -2.63
C VAL A 57 -12.71 15.49 -1.59
N ALA A 58 -12.76 14.58 -0.61
CA ALA A 58 -13.69 14.69 0.49
C ALA A 58 -13.47 16.00 1.25
N THR A 59 -14.57 16.67 1.63
CA THR A 59 -14.55 18.02 2.24
C THR A 59 -13.64 18.10 3.47
N THR A 60 -13.52 17.02 4.24
CA THR A 60 -12.64 16.90 5.41
C THR A 60 -11.16 17.08 5.08
N HIS A 61 -10.74 16.80 3.85
CA HIS A 61 -9.33 16.76 3.42
C HIS A 61 -8.97 17.89 2.45
N VAL A 62 -9.90 18.79 2.13
CA VAL A 62 -9.66 19.95 1.26
C VAL A 62 -8.56 20.87 1.82
N HIS A 63 -8.41 20.94 3.14
CA HIS A 63 -7.35 21.72 3.79
C HIS A 63 -5.93 21.27 3.39
N LEU A 64 -5.76 20.01 2.96
CA LEU A 64 -4.46 19.47 2.52
C LEU A 64 -4.01 19.99 1.16
N ILE A 65 -4.93 20.54 0.37
CA ILE A 65 -4.67 21.02 -1.00
C ILE A 65 -4.96 22.51 -1.15
N ASN A 66 -4.78 23.26 -0.06
CA ASN A 66 -5.05 24.69 -0.04
C ASN A 66 -4.23 25.41 -1.14
N ARG A 67 -4.90 26.29 -1.88
CA ARG A 67 -4.34 26.98 -3.05
C ARG A 67 -3.11 27.84 -2.73
N ALA A 68 -2.96 28.27 -1.48
CA ALA A 68 -1.79 29.03 -1.02
C ALA A 68 -0.50 28.20 -0.99
N GLU A 69 -0.60 26.88 -0.81
CA GLU A 69 0.53 25.95 -0.69
C GLU A 69 0.68 25.07 -1.94
N HIS A 70 -0.43 24.82 -2.65
CA HIS A 70 -0.48 23.95 -3.83
C HIS A 70 -1.22 24.63 -4.99
N ASP A 71 -0.48 25.44 -5.76
CA ASP A 71 -1.03 26.21 -6.90
C ASP A 71 -1.22 25.34 -8.18
N ASP A 72 -0.45 24.24 -8.30
CA ASP A 72 -0.52 23.32 -9.43
C ASP A 72 -1.20 21.96 -9.08
N PRO A 73 -1.98 21.37 -10.01
CA PRO A 73 -2.69 20.11 -9.77
C PRO A 73 -1.75 18.95 -9.41
N ARG A 74 -0.52 18.96 -9.93
CA ARG A 74 0.48 17.92 -9.63
C ARG A 74 0.87 17.97 -8.15
N SER A 75 1.17 19.16 -7.63
CA SER A 75 1.46 19.38 -6.21
C SER A 75 0.30 18.93 -5.31
N GLN A 76 -0.94 19.26 -5.69
CA GLN A 76 -2.14 18.81 -4.98
C GLN A 76 -2.25 17.27 -4.96
N LEU A 77 -2.09 16.62 -6.12
CA LEU A 77 -2.16 15.16 -6.24
C LEU A 77 -1.02 14.46 -5.49
N THR A 78 0.20 15.01 -5.52
CA THR A 78 1.33 14.47 -4.76
C THR A 78 1.10 14.57 -3.25
N THR A 79 0.58 15.69 -2.75
CA THR A 79 0.25 15.85 -1.32
C THR A 79 -0.84 14.87 -0.89
N LEU A 80 -1.92 14.76 -1.64
CA LEU A 80 -2.98 13.78 -1.38
C LEU A 80 -2.42 12.36 -1.40
N ARG A 81 -1.62 12.02 -2.41
CA ARG A 81 -0.97 10.70 -2.52
C ARG A 81 -0.11 10.43 -1.30
N ASN A 82 0.72 11.37 -0.86
CA ASN A 82 1.58 11.18 0.31
C ASN A 82 0.79 11.07 1.61
N HIS A 83 -0.28 11.86 1.76
CA HIS A 83 -1.11 11.87 2.95
C HIS A 83 -1.97 10.62 3.09
N PHE A 84 -2.52 10.10 1.98
CA PHE A 84 -3.35 8.90 1.96
C PHE A 84 -2.56 7.61 1.66
N LYS A 85 -1.28 7.72 1.32
CA LYS A 85 -0.40 6.56 1.30
C LYS A 85 -0.39 6.01 2.71
N VAL A 86 -1.08 4.89 2.93
CA VAL A 86 -0.90 4.08 4.13
C VAL A 86 0.60 3.87 4.25
N THR A 87 1.21 4.55 5.22
CA THR A 87 2.66 4.49 5.41
C THR A 87 3.01 3.02 5.61
N ASP A 88 4.14 2.57 5.07
CA ASP A 88 4.53 1.16 5.21
C ASP A 88 4.60 0.76 6.70
N GLN A 89 4.88 1.72 7.59
CA GLN A 89 4.77 1.55 9.03
C GLN A 89 3.33 1.31 9.52
N GLN A 90 2.35 2.09 9.07
CA GLN A 90 0.95 1.87 9.44
C GLN A 90 0.44 0.53 8.91
N ARG A 91 0.79 0.13 7.67
CA ARG A 91 0.47 -1.19 7.13
C ARG A 91 1.03 -2.31 8.01
N ARG A 92 2.29 -2.17 8.43
CA ARG A 92 2.95 -3.13 9.34
C ARG A 92 2.28 -3.19 10.70
N LEU A 93 1.88 -2.06 11.28
CA LEU A 93 1.15 -2.03 12.55
C LEU A 93 -0.22 -2.70 12.44
N GLU A 94 -0.97 -2.43 11.38
CA GLU A 94 -2.26 -3.08 11.12
C GLU A 94 -2.11 -4.59 10.91
N LEU A 95 -1.07 -5.01 10.17
CA LEU A 95 -0.78 -6.40 9.93
C LEU A 95 -0.34 -7.13 11.22
N ALA A 96 0.47 -6.49 12.07
CA ALA A 96 0.84 -7.00 13.39
C ALA A 96 -0.40 -7.15 14.31
N ALA A 97 -1.31 -6.18 14.28
CA ALA A 97 -2.57 -6.27 15.03
C ALA A 97 -3.45 -7.42 14.53
N LYS A 98 -3.59 -7.59 13.21
CA LYS A 98 -4.30 -8.73 12.60
C LYS A 98 -3.64 -10.06 13.01
N TYR A 99 -2.32 -10.15 12.95
CA TYR A 99 -1.57 -11.34 13.35
C TYR A 99 -1.80 -11.68 14.84
N SER A 100 -1.78 -10.68 15.73
CA SER A 100 -2.08 -10.90 17.15
C SER A 100 -3.51 -11.38 17.38
N ASN A 101 -4.48 -10.89 16.61
CA ASN A 101 -5.87 -11.30 16.74
C ASN A 101 -6.08 -12.75 16.29
N ILE A 102 -5.49 -13.18 15.17
CA ILE A 102 -5.66 -14.56 14.68
C ILE A 102 -4.96 -15.61 15.54
N GLN A 103 -4.04 -15.24 16.43
CA GLN A 103 -3.51 -16.16 17.43
C GLN A 103 -4.58 -16.62 18.42
N LYS A 104 -5.71 -15.90 18.50
CA LYS A 104 -6.86 -16.27 19.33
C LYS A 104 -7.99 -16.68 18.41
N LYS A 105 -8.33 -17.97 18.39
CA LYS A 105 -9.48 -18.46 17.60
C LYS A 105 -10.77 -17.73 18.05
N PRO A 106 -11.47 -17.02 17.15
CA PRO A 106 -12.73 -16.39 17.49
C PRO A 106 -13.81 -17.43 17.84
N LYS A 107 -14.56 -17.19 18.91
CA LYS A 107 -15.59 -18.14 19.41
C LYS A 107 -16.68 -18.46 18.38
N ASN A 108 -16.94 -17.55 17.45
CA ASN A 108 -18.02 -17.65 16.46
C ASN A 108 -17.52 -18.08 15.06
N GLN A 109 -16.25 -18.48 14.93
CA GLN A 109 -15.64 -18.86 13.65
C GLN A 109 -15.37 -20.37 13.62
N SER A 110 -15.61 -21.00 12.47
CA SER A 110 -15.23 -22.40 12.26
C SER A 110 -13.71 -22.56 12.26
N VAL A 111 -13.22 -23.74 12.64
CA VAL A 111 -11.77 -24.04 12.62
C VAL A 111 -11.20 -23.83 11.21
N GLN A 112 -11.91 -24.29 10.17
CA GLN A 112 -11.45 -24.15 8.80
C GLN A 112 -11.29 -22.68 8.38
N ALA A 113 -12.30 -21.85 8.65
CA ALA A 113 -12.26 -20.43 8.31
C ALA A 113 -11.13 -19.71 9.06
N TRP A 114 -10.91 -20.08 10.33
CA TRP A 114 -9.78 -19.57 11.12
C TRP A 114 -8.43 -19.97 10.53
N LEU A 115 -8.26 -21.22 10.08
CA LEU A 115 -7.00 -21.69 9.47
C LEU A 115 -6.72 -21.04 8.10
N ASP A 116 -7.76 -20.79 7.31
CA ASP A 116 -7.64 -20.09 6.03
C ASP A 116 -7.18 -18.64 6.25
N GLU A 117 -7.78 -17.95 7.22
CA GLU A 117 -7.38 -16.60 7.64
C GLU A 117 -5.95 -16.59 8.22
N TYR A 118 -5.60 -17.59 9.02
CA TYR A 118 -4.26 -17.74 9.61
C TYR A 118 -3.19 -17.88 8.53
N SER A 119 -3.43 -18.73 7.52
CA SER A 119 -2.51 -18.91 6.38
C SER A 119 -2.38 -17.64 5.53
N GLN A 120 -3.49 -16.94 5.29
CA GLN A 120 -3.48 -15.67 4.55
C GLN A 120 -2.65 -14.58 5.26
N ILE A 121 -2.91 -14.33 6.54
CA ILE A 121 -2.23 -13.25 7.28
C ILE A 121 -0.75 -13.56 7.48
N THR A 122 -0.40 -14.81 7.78
CA THR A 122 1.01 -15.21 7.93
C THR A 122 1.78 -15.09 6.61
N SER A 123 1.15 -15.38 5.47
CA SER A 123 1.73 -15.15 4.15
C SER A 123 1.99 -13.66 3.89
N GLN A 124 1.05 -12.78 4.27
CA GLN A 124 1.25 -11.33 4.21
C GLN A 124 2.38 -10.87 5.14
N CYS A 125 2.46 -11.43 6.35
CA CYS A 125 3.54 -11.11 7.30
C CYS A 125 4.91 -11.51 6.75
N ALA A 126 5.00 -12.65 6.07
CA ALA A 126 6.24 -13.14 5.46
C ALA A 126 6.67 -12.24 4.29
N GLN A 127 5.73 -11.80 3.45
CA GLN A 127 6.00 -10.86 2.36
C GLN A 127 6.56 -9.52 2.86
N GLU A 128 6.06 -9.03 3.99
CA GLU A 128 6.51 -7.78 4.63
C GLU A 128 7.77 -7.97 5.52
N SER A 129 8.37 -9.18 5.53
CA SER A 129 9.55 -9.53 6.36
C SER A 129 9.37 -9.19 7.84
N MET A 130 8.18 -9.46 8.37
CA MET A 130 7.83 -9.21 9.77
C MET A 130 8.68 -10.05 10.74
N PRO A 131 9.08 -9.51 11.90
CA PRO A 131 9.90 -10.23 12.89
C PRO A 131 9.19 -11.45 13.49
N GLU A 132 7.86 -11.51 13.43
CA GLU A 132 7.05 -12.64 13.87
C GLU A 132 7.22 -13.87 12.97
N MET A 133 7.66 -13.69 11.72
CA MET A 133 7.89 -14.75 10.74
C MET A 133 9.35 -15.21 10.66
N THR A 134 10.23 -14.68 11.51
CA THR A 134 11.64 -15.06 11.55
C THR A 134 11.82 -16.37 12.32
N GLU A 135 12.73 -17.23 11.84
CA GLU A 135 13.10 -18.51 12.46
C GLU A 135 11.88 -19.45 12.63
N THR A 136 11.79 -20.12 13.79
CA THR A 136 10.70 -21.04 14.14
C THR A 136 9.56 -20.35 14.92
N ARG A 137 9.59 -19.02 15.06
CA ARG A 137 8.64 -18.27 15.90
C ARG A 137 7.20 -18.46 15.47
N ALA A 138 6.93 -18.45 14.16
CA ALA A 138 5.57 -18.57 13.65
C ALA A 138 4.98 -19.97 13.91
N GLN A 139 5.82 -21.01 13.84
CA GLN A 139 5.49 -22.40 14.16
C GLN A 139 5.10 -22.53 15.63
N TRP A 140 5.95 -22.03 16.53
CA TRP A 140 5.68 -22.02 17.98
C TRP A 140 4.39 -21.27 18.32
N ARG A 141 4.17 -20.11 17.70
CA ARG A 141 2.95 -19.32 17.89
C ARG A 141 1.70 -20.06 17.43
N PHE A 142 1.76 -20.76 16.31
CA PHE A 142 0.64 -21.55 15.81
C PHE A 142 0.30 -22.72 16.75
N ILE A 143 1.31 -23.45 17.24
CA ILE A 143 1.10 -24.53 18.21
C ILE A 143 0.42 -24.01 19.48
N HIS A 144 0.87 -22.87 20.02
CA HIS A 144 0.21 -22.22 21.15
C HIS A 144 -1.23 -21.80 20.84
N ALA A 145 -1.48 -21.23 19.66
CA ALA A 145 -2.82 -20.83 19.25
C ALA A 145 -3.78 -22.04 19.17
N VAL A 146 -3.32 -23.19 18.67
CA VAL A 146 -4.11 -24.43 18.64
C VAL A 146 -4.37 -24.95 20.05
N ARG A 147 -3.37 -24.95 20.94
CA ARG A 147 -3.55 -25.33 22.36
C ARG A 147 -4.61 -24.47 23.03
N ASP A 148 -4.52 -23.16 22.87
CA ASP A 148 -5.44 -22.19 23.48
C ASP A 148 -6.85 -22.29 22.87
N SER A 149 -6.98 -22.88 21.68
CA SER A 149 -8.26 -23.19 21.03
C SER A 149 -8.95 -24.46 21.59
N GLY A 150 -8.24 -25.26 22.39
CA GLY A 150 -8.75 -26.43 23.10
C GLY A 150 -8.17 -27.79 22.68
N ASP A 151 -7.30 -27.85 21.67
CA ASP A 151 -6.67 -29.10 21.21
C ASP A 151 -5.25 -29.26 21.78
N GLU A 152 -5.20 -29.52 23.09
CA GLU A 152 -3.95 -29.63 23.84
C GLU A 152 -3.13 -30.86 23.43
N ALA A 153 -3.78 -31.98 23.12
CA ALA A 153 -3.11 -33.22 22.73
C ALA A 153 -2.36 -33.05 21.41
N TRP A 154 -2.99 -32.43 20.40
CA TRP A 154 -2.33 -32.13 19.13
C TRP A 154 -1.17 -31.16 19.32
N ALA A 155 -1.40 -30.08 20.10
CA ALA A 155 -0.39 -29.07 20.33
C ALA A 155 0.84 -29.63 21.06
N GLN A 156 0.65 -30.47 22.07
CA GLN A 156 1.74 -31.11 22.80
C GLN A 156 2.55 -32.06 21.91
N ALA A 157 1.89 -32.81 21.01
CA ALA A 157 2.58 -33.68 20.07
C ALA A 157 3.46 -32.88 19.09
N GLN A 158 2.98 -31.75 18.58
CA GLN A 158 3.78 -30.89 17.69
C GLN A 158 4.87 -30.14 18.45
N PHE A 159 4.63 -29.76 19.71
CA PHE A 159 5.64 -29.14 20.58
C PHE A 159 6.88 -30.06 20.70
N LEU A 160 6.67 -31.33 21.04
CA LEU A 160 7.75 -32.32 21.14
C LEU A 160 8.45 -32.54 19.79
N ALA A 161 7.70 -32.57 18.68
CA ALA A 161 8.27 -32.71 17.34
C ALA A 161 9.16 -31.52 16.95
N MET A 162 8.79 -30.30 17.35
CA MET A 162 9.60 -29.10 17.16
C MET A 162 10.89 -29.16 17.98
N GLU A 163 10.83 -29.51 19.27
CA GLU A 163 12.02 -29.65 20.12
C GLU A 163 13.00 -30.70 19.58
N GLN A 164 12.48 -31.82 19.10
CA GLN A 164 13.29 -32.88 18.49
C GLN A 164 13.95 -32.44 17.18
N GLY A 165 13.26 -31.65 16.35
CA GLY A 165 13.82 -31.08 15.12
C GLY A 165 14.89 -30.01 15.39
N GLU A 166 14.70 -29.18 16.41
CA GLU A 166 15.71 -28.18 16.81
C GLU A 166 16.95 -28.84 17.45
N SER A 167 16.77 -29.95 18.17
CA SER A 167 17.87 -30.69 18.82
C SER A 167 18.62 -31.63 17.90
N ASN A 168 18.01 -32.06 16.80
CA ASN A 168 18.58 -33.04 15.87
C ASN A 168 18.57 -32.50 14.44
N ALA A 169 19.74 -32.05 13.96
CA ALA A 169 19.93 -31.52 12.61
C ALA A 169 19.56 -32.50 11.47
N LEU A 170 19.40 -33.79 11.77
CA LEU A 170 18.94 -34.80 10.80
C LEU A 170 17.41 -34.82 10.61
N LEU A 171 16.66 -34.19 11.52
CA LEU A 171 15.20 -34.10 11.44
C LEU A 171 14.79 -32.67 11.06
N PRO A 172 14.17 -32.46 9.89
CA PRO A 172 13.74 -31.13 9.50
C PRO A 172 12.61 -30.64 10.43
N THR A 173 12.77 -29.43 10.96
CA THR A 173 11.70 -28.74 11.68
C THR A 173 10.53 -28.50 10.72
N PRO A 174 9.28 -28.87 11.09
CA PRO A 174 8.13 -28.67 10.21
C PRO A 174 7.94 -27.18 9.90
N THR A 175 7.54 -26.86 8.68
CA THR A 175 7.19 -25.48 8.33
C THR A 175 5.84 -25.10 8.93
N LEU A 176 5.55 -23.80 9.01
CA LEU A 176 4.23 -23.34 9.43
C LEU A 176 3.10 -23.91 8.56
N GLN A 177 3.32 -24.00 7.24
CA GLN A 177 2.31 -24.54 6.32
C GLN A 177 2.12 -26.06 6.51
N ASP A 178 3.17 -26.80 6.87
CA ASP A 178 3.07 -28.21 7.23
C ASP A 178 2.21 -28.38 8.50
N LEU A 179 2.42 -27.56 9.51
CA LEU A 179 1.65 -27.59 10.76
C LEU A 179 0.16 -27.28 10.50
N ILE A 180 -0.13 -26.22 9.74
CA ILE A 180 -1.51 -25.88 9.35
C ILE A 180 -2.16 -27.03 8.57
N SER A 181 -1.45 -27.62 7.62
CA SER A 181 -1.96 -28.72 6.81
C SER A 181 -2.19 -30.00 7.61
N ARG A 182 -1.36 -30.28 8.63
CA ARG A 182 -1.53 -31.40 9.55
C ARG A 182 -2.73 -31.23 10.46
N TYR A 183 -3.01 -30.01 10.91
CA TYR A 183 -4.17 -29.73 11.78
C TYR A 183 -5.50 -29.75 11.03
N ARG A 184 -5.50 -29.50 9.71
CA ARG A 184 -6.70 -29.60 8.86
C ARG A 184 -7.19 -31.04 8.64
N ARG A 185 -6.34 -32.04 8.85
CA ARG A 185 -6.64 -33.46 8.60
C ARG A 185 -7.28 -34.10 9.82
#